data_AF-A0A953L306-F1
#
_entry.id   AF-A0A953L306-F1
#
_cell.length_a   1.000
_cell.length_b   1.000
_cell.length_c   1.000
_cell.angle_alpha   90.00
_cell.angle_beta   90.00
_cell.angle_gamma   90.00
#
_symmetry.space_group_name_H-M   'P 1'
#
loop_
_entity.id
_entity.type
_entity.pdbx_description
1 polymer ?
#
loop_
_entity_poly.entity_id
_entity_poly.type
_entity_poly.pdbx_seq_one_letter_code
_entity_poly.pdbx_strand_id
1 'polypeptide(L)'
;MSTLENRDLDKYATIHFCRKMATEAKINRLWINVGKEWYTHEEFPQAAERNKNTLYPFYTTYLIEDIKLRDPRTIIEKMNLRVEHIIQARDEFLRKVKEYYK
;
A
#
# COMPACT_ATOMS: atom_id res chain seq x y z
N MET A 1 -10.37 -8.91 32.99
CA MET A 1 -10.46 -8.71 31.52
C MET A 1 -10.81 -7.25 31.29
N SER A 2 -10.12 -6.40 30.53
CA SER A 2 -8.91 -6.48 29.71
C SER A 2 -8.28 -5.08 29.70
N THR A 3 -6.99 -4.95 30.00
CA THR A 3 -6.20 -3.72 29.80
C THR A 3 -5.13 -3.90 28.72
N LEU A 4 -5.05 -5.10 28.14
CA LEU A 4 -4.13 -5.49 27.09
C LEU A 4 -4.73 -5.40 25.68
N GLU A 5 -6.05 -5.53 25.51
CA GLU A 5 -6.70 -5.47 24.16
C GLU A 5 -6.72 -4.07 23.53
N ASN A 6 -6.60 -3.00 24.33
CA ASN A 6 -6.63 -1.62 23.84
C ASN A 6 -5.26 -1.06 23.40
N ARG A 7 -4.15 -1.73 23.72
CA ARG A 7 -2.79 -1.18 23.51
C ARG A 7 -2.28 -1.26 22.07
N ASP A 8 -2.98 -1.96 21.20
CA ASP A 8 -2.59 -2.11 19.80
C ASP A 8 -3.54 -1.40 18.82
N LEU A 9 -4.69 -0.89 19.29
CA LEU A 9 -5.66 -0.21 18.43
C LEU A 9 -5.14 1.14 17.89
N ASP A 10 -4.24 1.79 18.61
CA ASP A 10 -3.58 3.03 18.22
C ASP A 10 -2.69 2.87 16.97
N LYS A 11 -2.26 1.65 16.66
CA LYS A 11 -1.52 1.33 15.43
C LYS A 11 -2.42 1.30 14.20
N TYR A 12 -3.73 1.12 14.37
CA TYR A 12 -4.68 1.00 13.28
C TYR A 12 -5.33 2.34 12.93
N ALA A 13 -5.53 2.57 11.64
CA ALA A 13 -6.14 3.78 11.15
C ALA A 13 -7.64 3.79 11.47
N THR A 14 -8.13 4.91 11.97
CA THR A 14 -9.57 5.15 12.11
C THR A 14 -10.20 5.51 10.77
N ILE A 15 -11.51 5.31 10.63
CA ILE A 15 -12.27 5.77 9.46
C ILE A 15 -12.12 7.28 9.26
N HIS A 16 -12.08 8.04 10.36
CA HIS A 16 -11.86 9.48 10.32
C HIS A 16 -10.46 9.82 9.77
N PHE A 17 -9.42 9.12 10.23
CA PHE A 17 -8.07 9.25 9.69
C PHE A 17 -8.03 8.98 8.19
N CYS A 18 -8.66 7.90 7.72
CA CYS A 18 -8.72 7.57 6.30
C CYS A 18 -9.40 8.67 5.46
N ARG A 19 -10.48 9.27 5.97
CA ARG A 19 -11.15 10.42 5.31
C ARG A 19 -10.25 11.64 5.25
N LYS A 20 -9.51 11.94 6.33
CA LYS A 20 -8.53 13.04 6.36
C LYS A 20 -7.41 12.83 5.33
N MET A 21 -6.85 11.62 5.27
CA MET A 21 -5.83 11.26 4.28
C MET A 21 -6.35 11.40 2.84
N ALA A 22 -7.60 11.03 2.59
CA ALA A 22 -8.23 11.22 1.28
C ALA A 22 -8.36 12.71 0.92
N THR A 23 -8.79 13.56 1.85
CA THR A 23 -8.82 15.01 1.64
C THR A 23 -7.43 15.57 1.33
N GLU A 24 -6.41 15.16 2.08
CA GLU A 24 -5.04 15.58 1.86
C GLU A 24 -4.50 15.11 0.50
N ALA A 25 -4.79 13.87 0.10
CA ALA A 25 -4.46 13.34 -1.22
C ALA A 25 -5.10 14.19 -2.34
N LYS A 26 -6.37 14.56 -2.20
CA LYS A 26 -7.08 15.41 -3.16
C LYS A 26 -6.43 16.79 -3.29
N ILE A 27 -6.14 17.45 -2.17
CA ILE A 27 -5.53 18.79 -2.14
C ILE A 27 -4.15 18.77 -2.83
N ASN A 28 -3.33 17.78 -2.48
CA ASN A 28 -1.96 17.68 -3.00
C ASN A 28 -1.86 16.98 -4.35
N ARG A 29 -2.99 16.54 -4.94
CA ARG A 29 -3.03 15.74 -6.18
C ARG A 29 -2.15 14.47 -6.10
N LEU A 30 -2.18 13.81 -4.95
CA LEU A 30 -1.47 12.55 -4.66
C LEU A 30 -2.47 11.39 -4.57
N TRP A 31 -1.94 10.17 -4.56
CA TRP A 31 -2.70 8.95 -4.30
C TRP A 31 -2.34 8.36 -2.95
N ILE A 32 -3.23 7.55 -2.38
CA ILE A 32 -3.01 6.82 -1.14
C ILE A 32 -2.51 5.42 -1.52
N ASN A 33 -1.31 5.08 -1.05
CA ASN A 33 -0.74 3.74 -1.17
C ASN A 33 -0.80 3.04 0.19
N VAL A 34 -1.33 1.82 0.21
CA VAL A 34 -1.37 0.96 1.40
C VAL A 34 -0.82 -0.41 1.03
N GLY A 35 0.41 -0.70 1.46
CA GLY A 35 1.12 -1.90 1.01
C GLY A 35 1.26 -1.94 -0.52
N LYS A 36 0.62 -2.93 -1.16
CA LYS A 36 0.61 -3.11 -2.62
C LYS A 36 -0.54 -2.39 -3.32
N GLU A 37 -1.54 -1.97 -2.56
CA GLU A 37 -2.76 -1.36 -3.09
C GLU A 37 -2.58 0.16 -3.26
N TRP A 38 -3.31 0.69 -4.23
CA TRP A 38 -3.32 2.10 -4.59
C TRP A 38 -4.75 2.57 -4.71
N TYR A 39 -5.04 3.71 -4.10
CA TYR A 39 -6.36 4.30 -4.06
C TYR A 39 -6.29 5.79 -4.41
N THR A 40 -7.23 6.23 -5.20
CA THR A 40 -7.57 7.66 -5.32
C THR A 40 -8.23 8.17 -4.04
N HIS A 41 -8.39 9.50 -3.94
CA HIS A 41 -9.10 10.09 -2.81
C HIS A 41 -10.57 9.68 -2.71
N GLU A 42 -11.19 9.19 -3.79
CA GLU A 42 -12.59 8.75 -3.79
C GLU A 42 -12.73 7.29 -3.36
N GLU A 43 -11.77 6.46 -3.74
CA GLU A 43 -11.76 5.02 -3.46
C GLU A 43 -11.34 4.72 -2.02
N PHE A 44 -10.38 5.47 -1.48
CA PHE A 44 -9.79 5.13 -0.19
C PHE A 44 -10.79 5.13 0.98
N PRO A 45 -11.70 6.12 1.11
CA PRO A 45 -12.74 6.06 2.14
C PRO A 45 -13.65 4.84 2.01
N GLN A 46 -13.99 4.44 0.78
CA GLN A 46 -14.83 3.26 0.55
C GLN A 46 -14.09 1.96 0.92
N ALA A 47 -12.80 1.88 0.60
CA ALA A 47 -11.96 0.77 0.99
C ALA A 47 -11.81 0.66 2.51
N ALA A 48 -11.67 1.80 3.20
CA ALA A 48 -11.66 1.87 4.67
C ALA A 48 -12.97 1.36 5.29
N GLU A 49 -14.12 1.73 4.73
CA GLU A 49 -15.43 1.25 5.16
C GLU A 49 -15.59 -0.27 4.96
N ARG A 50 -15.08 -0.83 3.85
CA ARG A 50 -15.07 -2.28 3.60
C ARG A 50 -14.12 -3.06 4.52
N ASN A 51 -13.02 -2.43 4.93
CA ASN A 51 -11.98 -3.01 5.78
C ASN A 51 -12.11 -2.57 7.25
N LYS A 52 -13.34 -2.28 7.70
CA LYS A 52 -13.61 -1.99 9.11
C LYS A 52 -13.28 -3.17 10.00
N ASN A 53 -12.73 -2.89 11.17
CA ASN A 53 -12.57 -3.89 12.21
C ASN A 53 -13.95 -4.27 12.76
N THR A 54 -14.26 -5.57 12.77
CA THR A 54 -15.57 -6.09 13.22
C THR A 54 -15.86 -5.80 14.68
N LEU A 55 -14.84 -5.84 15.54
CA LEU A 55 -14.97 -5.61 16.98
C LEU A 55 -14.91 -4.12 17.34
N TYR A 56 -14.23 -3.32 16.51
CA TYR A 56 -14.05 -1.89 16.72
C TYR A 56 -14.41 -1.10 15.44
N PRO A 57 -15.70 -0.85 15.15
CA PRO A 57 -16.16 -0.36 13.85
C PRO A 57 -15.66 1.05 13.44
N PHE A 58 -15.07 1.79 14.38
CA PHE A 58 -14.43 3.08 14.11
C PHE A 58 -13.00 2.95 13.56
N TYR A 59 -12.40 1.77 13.71
CA TYR A 59 -11.07 1.41 13.22
C TYR A 59 -11.17 0.57 11.95
N THR A 60 -10.13 0.66 11.14
CA THR A 60 -9.91 -0.21 9.99
C THR A 60 -8.91 -1.31 10.36
N THR A 61 -8.72 -2.28 9.47
CA THR A 61 -7.64 -3.27 9.58
C THR A 61 -6.30 -2.74 9.05
N TYR A 62 -6.27 -1.51 8.51
CA TYR A 62 -5.05 -0.88 8.02
C TYR A 62 -4.19 -0.35 9.16
N LEU A 63 -2.89 -0.64 9.12
CA LEU A 63 -1.90 0.00 9.98
C LEU A 63 -1.62 1.41 9.49
N ILE A 64 -1.51 2.37 10.42
CA ILE A 64 -1.23 3.78 10.10
C ILE A 64 0.10 3.90 9.32
N GLU A 65 1.12 3.14 9.71
CA GLU A 65 2.46 3.18 9.11
C GLU A 65 2.51 2.71 7.64
N ASP A 66 1.53 1.92 7.23
CA ASP A 66 1.42 1.42 5.86
C ASP A 66 0.74 2.42 4.92
N ILE A 67 0.01 3.40 5.44
CA ILE A 67 -0.74 4.38 4.67
C ILE A 67 0.17 5.55 4.29
N LYS A 68 0.46 5.69 3.00
CA LYS A 68 1.41 6.70 2.48
C LYS A 68 0.78 7.49 1.34
N LEU A 69 0.95 8.81 1.37
CA LEU A 69 0.65 9.65 0.20
C LEU A 69 1.83 9.60 -0.77
N ARG A 70 1.56 9.28 -2.03
CA ARG A 70 2.58 9.16 -3.06
C ARG A 70 2.08 9.72 -4.39
N ASP A 71 3.00 10.28 -5.16
CA ASP A 71 2.71 10.69 -6.54
C ASP A 71 2.82 9.45 -7.45
N PRO A 72 1.69 8.98 -8.03
CA PRO A 72 1.71 7.78 -8.88
C PRO A 72 2.59 7.96 -10.12
N ARG A 73 2.79 9.19 -10.61
CA ARG A 73 3.59 9.48 -11.80
C ARG A 73 5.06 9.14 -11.61
N THR A 74 5.55 9.26 -10.38
CA THR A 74 6.95 8.94 -10.02
C THR A 74 7.22 7.45 -9.83
N ILE A 75 6.16 6.64 -9.75
CA ILE A 75 6.27 5.21 -9.47
C ILE A 75 6.31 4.39 -10.76
N ILE A 76 5.65 4.84 -11.83
CA ILE A 76 5.64 4.13 -13.12
C ILE A 76 7.07 3.89 -13.62
N GLU A 77 7.90 4.94 -13.62
CA GLU A 77 9.31 4.83 -14.04
C GLU A 77 10.09 3.84 -13.16
N LYS A 78 9.92 3.91 -11.83
CA LYS A 78 10.56 2.97 -10.89
C LYS A 78 10.10 1.52 -11.10
N MET A 79 8.84 1.32 -11.49
CA MET A 79 8.31 -0.01 -11.81
C MET A 79 8.93 -0.53 -13.12
N ASN A 80 9.04 0.32 -14.14
CA ASN A 80 9.68 -0.07 -15.41
C ASN A 80 11.13 -0.49 -15.20
N LEU A 81 11.92 0.30 -14.45
CA LEU A 81 13.30 -0.04 -14.12
C LEU A 81 13.42 -1.37 -13.37
N ARG A 82 12.48 -1.65 -12.45
CA ARG A 82 12.44 -2.95 -11.75
C ARG A 82 12.14 -4.10 -12.70
N VAL A 83 11.20 -3.93 -13.63
CA VAL A 83 10.87 -4.94 -14.65
C VAL A 83 12.08 -5.19 -15.56
N GLU A 84 12.76 -4.15 -16.00
CA GLU A 84 13.97 -4.26 -16.82
C GLU A 84 15.07 -5.06 -16.10
N HIS A 85 15.34 -4.76 -14.82
CA HIS A 85 16.31 -5.54 -14.04
C HIS A 85 15.91 -7.01 -13.89
N ILE A 86 14.62 -7.31 -13.71
CA ILE A 86 14.14 -8.70 -13.65
C ILE A 86 14.35 -9.41 -14.99
N ILE A 87 14.07 -8.73 -16.11
CA ILE A 87 14.28 -9.28 -17.45
C ILE A 87 15.78 -9.55 -17.69
N GLN A 88 16.65 -8.62 -17.33
CA GLN A 88 18.11 -8.79 -17.44
C GLN A 88 18.59 -9.99 -16.61
N ALA A 89 18.15 -10.12 -15.36
CA ALA A 89 18.52 -11.24 -14.50
C ALA A 89 18.03 -12.59 -15.07
N ARG A 90 16.81 -12.62 -15.62
CA ARG A 90 16.27 -13.80 -16.31
C ARG A 90 17.13 -14.19 -17.51
N ASP A 91 17.51 -13.22 -18.35
CA ASP A 91 18.26 -13.48 -19.58
C ASP A 91 19.69 -13.94 -19.28
N GLU A 92 20.32 -13.36 -18.26
CA GLU A 92 21.61 -13.85 -17.76
C GLU A 92 21.52 -15.29 -17.25
N PHE A 93 20.47 -15.61 -16.49
CA PHE A 93 20.22 -16.96 -15.99
C PHE A 93 20.02 -17.96 -17.15
N LEU A 94 19.20 -17.61 -18.15
CA LEU A 94 18.98 -18.44 -19.34
C LEU A 94 20.28 -18.69 -20.10
N ARG A 95 21.16 -17.67 -20.21
CA ARG A 95 22.48 -17.83 -20.82
C ARG A 95 23.32 -18.84 -20.06
N LYS A 96 23.41 -18.73 -18.73
CA LYS A 96 24.17 -19.66 -17.88
C LYS A 96 23.67 -21.10 -18.01
N VAL A 97 22.35 -21.30 -18.02
CA VAL A 97 21.75 -22.63 -18.21
C VAL A 97 22.14 -23.22 -19.57
N LYS A 98 22.02 -22.44 -20.65
CA LYS A 98 22.41 -22.91 -22.00
C LYS A 98 23.89 -23.25 -22.13
N GLU A 99 24.76 -22.51 -21.46
CA GLU A 99 26.21 -22.79 -21.43
C GLU A 99 26.53 -24.05 -20.65
N TYR A 100 25.81 -24.32 -19.56
CA TYR A 100 26.03 -25.49 -18.72
C TYR A 100 25.59 -26.81 -19.37
N TYR A 101 24.49 -26.80 -20.14
CA TYR A 101 23.95 -27.99 -20.80
C TYR A 101 24.36 -28.10 -22.29
N LYS A 102 25.37 -27.33 -22.72
CA LYS A 102 26.02 -27.47 -24.04
C LYS A 102 27.20 -28.43 -23.95
#